data_AF-A0A9D1XVV0-F1
#
_entry.id   AF-A0A9D1XVV0-F1
#
_cell.length_a   1.000
_cell.length_b   1.000
_cell.length_c   1.000
_cell.angle_alpha   90.00
_cell.angle_beta   90.00
_cell.angle_gamma   90.00
#
_symmetry.space_group_name_H-M   'P 1'
#
loop_
_entity.id
_entity.type
_entity.pdbx_description
1 polymer ?
#
loop_
_entity_poly.entity_id
_entity_poly.type
_entity_poly.pdbx_seq_one_letter_code
_entity_poly.pdbx_strand_id
1 'polypeptide(L)'
;MLDGENYVSAKTTRDREISQFSVLRRLGWNIYRVWTPDWWENDERELGRIVEAIGAAMSLKRVNSDAERVNSDAAAVDSNAPADIASGDTAGDSSGKNTAFDVPDRSINCGENGGNMSCDDFDNDSSRNLVNVSTNPAVENTPLASGKFESELNGNQPIPTQSCPTIPYVQANLNAQLNGADELTLEANIQVVREMIQTVIDAEAPIYEQLLTRRILQSCGISRAGARVQNYLAGIYASMRLMTSFDSGGKLYWRQDQTPSEYRCIRAGGDERREIEQIPDCELENAIVAILTLEVGLPRDDLIRVSSKLLGFSRLGANLTGRIGDAITRLAGRGKIRIDENGGCAIA
;
A
#
# COMPACT_ATOMS: atom_id res chain seq x y z
N MET A 1 -27.85 -5.95 16.89
CA MET A 1 -26.97 -7.07 17.32
C MET A 1 -26.65 -7.86 16.07
N LEU A 2 -25.38 -8.22 15.87
CA LEU A 2 -24.82 -8.66 14.59
C LEU A 2 -25.34 -10.04 14.11
N ASP A 3 -26.25 -10.67 14.85
CA ASP A 3 -26.88 -11.96 14.51
C ASP A 3 -28.39 -11.85 14.19
N GLY A 4 -28.89 -10.64 13.93
CA GLY A 4 -30.32 -10.38 13.65
C GLY A 4 -30.76 -10.64 12.20
N GLU A 5 -32.05 -10.46 11.89
CA GLU A 5 -32.61 -10.65 10.55
C GLU A 5 -31.90 -9.82 9.46
N ASN A 6 -31.35 -8.65 9.81
CA ASN A 6 -30.53 -7.83 8.91
C ASN A 6 -29.21 -8.48 8.50
N TYR A 7 -28.62 -9.31 9.37
CA TYR A 7 -27.41 -10.06 9.05
C TYR A 7 -27.73 -11.20 8.07
N VAL A 8 -28.86 -11.88 8.26
CA VAL A 8 -29.31 -12.97 7.39
C VAL A 8 -29.81 -12.46 6.03
N SER A 9 -30.42 -11.28 5.97
CA SER A 9 -31.01 -10.70 4.76
C SER A 9 -30.02 -9.99 3.83
N ALA A 10 -28.84 -9.61 4.33
CA ALA A 10 -27.81 -8.96 3.52
C ALA A 10 -27.29 -9.91 2.42
N LYS A 11 -27.29 -9.47 1.16
CA LYS A 11 -27.01 -10.35 0.00
C LYS A 11 -25.54 -10.74 -0.17
N THR A 12 -24.62 -9.94 0.36
CA THR A 12 -23.19 -10.15 0.16
C THR A 12 -22.44 -10.23 1.48
N THR A 13 -21.38 -11.04 1.52
CA THR A 13 -20.48 -11.14 2.69
C THR A 13 -19.86 -9.78 3.02
N ARG A 14 -19.59 -8.93 2.01
CA ARG A 14 -19.07 -7.58 2.20
C ARG A 14 -20.05 -6.69 2.97
N ASP A 15 -21.34 -6.77 2.66
CA ASP A 15 -22.36 -5.96 3.34
C ASP A 15 -22.52 -6.37 4.82
N ARG A 16 -22.43 -7.68 5.10
CA ARG A 16 -22.48 -8.24 6.45
C ARG A 16 -21.22 -7.92 7.27
N GLU A 17 -20.05 -8.13 6.68
CA GLU A 17 -18.78 -8.19 7.41
C GLU A 17 -17.97 -6.89 7.36
N ILE A 18 -18.27 -5.97 6.44
CA ILE A 18 -17.47 -4.76 6.24
C ILE A 18 -18.34 -3.51 6.37
N SER A 19 -19.46 -3.45 5.64
CA SER A 19 -20.32 -2.26 5.60
C SER A 19 -20.94 -1.97 6.96
N GLN A 20 -21.53 -2.97 7.63
CA GLN A 20 -22.16 -2.78 8.94
C GLN A 20 -21.18 -2.33 10.03
N PHE A 21 -19.98 -2.88 10.05
CA PHE A 21 -18.93 -2.50 11.01
C PHE A 21 -18.44 -1.08 10.80
N SER A 22 -18.28 -0.67 9.53
CA SER A 22 -17.85 0.70 9.20
C SER A 22 -18.85 1.75 9.69
N VAL A 23 -20.15 1.46 9.60
CA VAL A 23 -21.23 2.34 10.07
C VAL A 23 -21.25 2.41 11.60
N LEU A 24 -21.14 1.27 12.27
CA LEU A 24 -21.15 1.24 13.74
C LEU A 24 -19.91 1.92 14.34
N ARG A 25 -18.73 1.75 13.75
CA ARG A 25 -17.52 2.50 14.15
C ARG A 25 -17.68 4.01 13.95
N ARG A 26 -18.30 4.43 12.84
CA ARG A 26 -18.62 5.86 12.59
C ARG A 26 -19.62 6.44 13.60
N LEU A 27 -20.48 5.61 14.16
CA LEU A 27 -21.41 5.99 15.23
C LEU A 27 -20.76 5.94 16.63
N GLY A 28 -19.43 5.75 16.72
CA GLY A 28 -18.68 5.75 17.97
C GLY A 28 -18.72 4.43 18.74
N TRP A 29 -19.23 3.35 18.14
CA TRP A 29 -19.24 2.04 18.80
C TRP A 29 -17.87 1.37 18.69
N ASN A 30 -17.34 0.91 19.83
CA ASN A 30 -16.20 0.02 19.87
C ASN A 30 -16.69 -1.42 19.73
N ILE A 31 -16.31 -2.09 18.65
CA ILE A 31 -16.83 -3.41 18.28
C ILE A 31 -15.71 -4.44 18.43
N TYR A 32 -15.92 -5.41 19.30
CA TYR A 32 -15.00 -6.51 19.53
C TYR A 32 -15.53 -7.79 18.84
N ARG A 33 -14.70 -8.44 18.02
CA ARG A 33 -15.08 -9.67 17.31
C ARG A 33 -14.43 -10.86 18.00
N VAL A 34 -15.24 -11.87 18.28
CA VAL A 34 -14.79 -13.18 18.74
C VAL A 34 -14.96 -14.16 17.60
N TRP A 35 -13.91 -14.90 17.25
CA TRP A 35 -13.96 -15.91 16.19
C TRP A 35 -14.29 -17.28 16.79
N THR A 36 -15.27 -17.99 16.23
CA THR A 36 -15.76 -19.26 16.80
C THR A 36 -14.66 -20.34 16.92
N PRO A 37 -13.76 -20.52 15.92
CA PRO A 37 -12.60 -21.40 16.07
C PRO A 37 -11.68 -21.00 17.22
N ASP A 38 -11.32 -19.73 17.35
CA ASP A 38 -10.42 -19.24 18.41
C ASP A 38 -11.04 -19.45 19.80
N TRP A 39 -12.35 -19.26 19.93
CA TRP A 39 -13.10 -19.53 21.16
C TRP A 39 -13.14 -21.03 21.51
N TRP A 40 -13.21 -21.90 20.50
CA TRP A 40 -13.23 -23.34 20.70
C TRP A 40 -11.86 -23.92 21.05
N GLU A 41 -10.78 -23.34 20.51
CA GLU A 41 -9.41 -23.77 20.78
C GLU A 41 -8.88 -23.30 22.14
N ASN A 42 -9.23 -22.07 22.56
CA ASN A 42 -8.76 -21.52 23.83
C ASN A 42 -9.70 -20.42 24.37
N ASP A 43 -10.74 -20.84 25.07
CA ASP A 43 -11.75 -19.97 25.67
C ASP A 43 -11.17 -19.04 26.75
N GLU A 44 -10.26 -19.53 27.61
CA GLU A 44 -9.63 -18.71 28.65
C GLU A 44 -8.87 -17.50 28.07
N ARG A 45 -8.17 -17.68 26.95
CA ARG A 45 -7.43 -16.60 26.27
C ARG A 45 -8.38 -15.57 25.68
N GLU A 46 -9.43 -16.00 24.99
CA GLU A 46 -10.39 -15.06 24.40
C GLU A 46 -11.20 -14.34 25.47
N LEU A 47 -11.52 -15.02 26.58
CA LEU A 47 -12.16 -14.41 27.75
C LEU A 47 -11.26 -13.34 28.39
N GLY A 48 -9.96 -13.62 28.52
CA GLY A 48 -8.99 -12.62 28.98
C GLY A 48 -8.96 -11.36 28.11
N ARG A 49 -8.97 -11.54 26.78
CA ARG A 49 -8.99 -10.41 25.84
C ARG A 49 -10.30 -9.61 25.88
N ILE A 50 -11.44 -10.27 26.10
CA ILE A 50 -12.73 -9.60 26.28
C ILE A 50 -12.73 -8.77 27.57
N VAL A 51 -12.20 -9.31 28.67
CA VAL A 51 -12.09 -8.58 29.95
C VAL A 51 -11.19 -7.36 29.81
N GLU A 52 -10.06 -7.49 29.12
CA GLU A 52 -9.16 -6.38 28.82
C GLU A 52 -9.85 -5.30 27.97
N ALA A 53 -10.58 -5.70 26.92
CA ALA A 53 -11.32 -4.78 26.07
C ALA A 53 -12.42 -4.02 26.84
N ILE A 54 -13.12 -4.68 27.77
CA ILE A 54 -14.11 -4.04 28.65
C ILE A 54 -13.41 -3.07 29.62
N GLY A 55 -12.27 -3.45 30.19
CA GLY A 55 -11.46 -2.59 31.05
C GLY A 55 -10.99 -1.31 30.33
N ALA A 56 -10.53 -1.44 29.09
CA ALA A 56 -10.14 -0.31 28.24
C ALA A 56 -11.34 0.60 27.93
N ALA A 57 -12.51 0.04 27.63
CA ALA A 57 -13.73 0.80 27.36
C ALA A 57 -14.23 1.57 28.60
N MET A 58 -14.16 0.96 29.80
CA MET A 58 -14.50 1.65 31.05
C MET A 58 -13.53 2.78 31.38
N SER A 59 -12.24 2.57 31.10
CA SER A 59 -11.19 3.59 31.31
C SER A 59 -11.38 4.78 30.36
N LEU A 60 -11.69 4.55 29.08
CA LEU A 60 -12.02 5.61 28.12
C LEU A 60 -13.25 6.42 28.56
N LYS A 61 -14.28 5.76 29.11
CA LYS A 61 -15.49 6.44 29.60
C LYS A 61 -15.18 7.34 30.80
N ARG A 62 -14.26 6.92 31.68
CA ARG A 62 -13.82 7.70 32.85
C ARG A 62 -13.03 8.95 32.45
N VAL A 63 -12.09 8.80 31.51
CA VAL A 63 -11.32 9.94 30.96
C VAL A 63 -12.20 10.95 30.25
N ASN A 64 -13.20 10.51 29.48
CA ASN A 64 -14.15 11.43 28.84
C ASN A 64 -15.05 12.14 29.86
N SER A 65 -15.48 11.47 30.94
CA SER A 65 -16.26 12.12 32.01
C SER A 65 -15.45 13.11 32.85
N ASP A 66 -14.13 12.90 32.96
CA ASP A 66 -13.23 13.81 33.67
C ASP A 66 -12.85 15.02 32.78
N ALA A 67 -12.75 14.82 31.46
CA ALA A 67 -12.53 15.90 30.48
C ALA A 67 -13.75 16.84 30.34
N GLU A 68 -14.97 16.32 30.42
CA GLU A 68 -16.19 17.15 30.41
C GLU A 68 -16.35 18.02 31.67
N ARG A 69 -15.83 17.58 32.83
CA ARG A 69 -15.86 18.35 34.09
C ARG A 69 -14.87 19.51 34.13
N VAL A 70 -13.70 19.35 33.52
CA VAL A 70 -12.70 20.44 33.45
C VAL A 70 -13.14 21.56 32.50
N ASN A 71 -14.00 21.25 31.52
CA ASN A 71 -14.50 22.23 30.56
C ASN A 71 -15.68 23.08 31.07
N SER A 72 -16.35 22.66 32.17
CA SER A 72 -17.42 23.45 32.80
C SER A 72 -16.93 24.51 33.79
N ASP A 73 -15.72 24.36 34.34
CA ASP A 73 -15.18 25.28 35.35
C ASP A 73 -14.47 26.51 34.74
N ALA A 74 -14.15 26.49 33.43
CA ALA A 74 -13.47 27.59 32.74
C ALA A 74 -14.42 28.67 32.17
N ALA A 75 -15.73 28.43 32.14
CA ALA A 75 -16.72 29.32 31.50
C ALA A 75 -17.42 30.30 32.45
N ALA A 76 -17.03 30.35 33.74
CA ALA A 76 -17.74 31.10 34.78
C ALA A 76 -16.94 32.30 35.34
N VAL A 77 -16.29 33.10 34.49
CA VAL A 77 -15.80 34.45 34.91
C VAL A 77 -15.88 35.41 33.72
N ASP A 78 -17.02 36.09 33.57
CA ASP A 78 -17.14 37.55 33.38
C ASP A 78 -18.53 37.91 32.82
N SER A 79 -19.41 38.40 33.69
CA SER A 79 -20.64 39.08 33.27
C SER A 79 -21.04 40.12 34.31
N ASN A 80 -20.55 41.34 34.14
CA ASN A 80 -21.14 42.50 34.83
C ASN A 80 -21.03 43.79 34.00
N ALA A 81 -22.07 44.11 33.23
CA ALA A 81 -22.56 45.48 32.99
C ALA A 81 -23.83 45.49 32.10
N PRO A 82 -24.72 46.50 32.25
CA PRO A 82 -26.16 46.33 32.06
C PRO A 82 -26.71 46.91 30.75
N ALA A 83 -27.95 46.51 30.46
CA ALA A 83 -28.78 46.96 29.35
C ALA A 83 -29.33 48.37 29.55
N ASP A 84 -29.53 49.11 28.45
CA ASP A 84 -30.68 50.02 28.31
C ASP A 84 -30.92 50.54 26.86
N ILE A 85 -32.21 50.55 26.49
CA ILE A 85 -32.95 51.46 25.58
C ILE A 85 -32.66 51.31 24.06
N ALA A 86 -33.51 50.67 23.23
CA ALA A 86 -34.88 50.96 22.76
C ALA A 86 -34.95 51.60 21.35
N SER A 87 -35.95 51.12 20.59
CA SER A 87 -36.74 51.81 19.56
C SER A 87 -36.23 51.90 18.11
N GLY A 88 -37.12 51.58 17.17
CA GLY A 88 -37.17 52.27 15.87
C GLY A 88 -37.65 51.45 14.68
N ASP A 89 -38.92 51.60 14.35
CA ASP A 89 -39.66 51.14 13.16
C ASP A 89 -38.98 51.37 11.80
N THR A 90 -39.34 50.58 10.78
CA THR A 90 -40.18 51.03 9.62
C THR A 90 -40.38 49.95 8.55
N ALA A 91 -41.47 50.12 7.79
CA ALA A 91 -42.18 49.14 6.97
C ALA A 91 -41.90 49.23 5.44
N GLY A 92 -42.39 48.20 4.72
CA GLY A 92 -42.82 48.21 3.31
C GLY A 92 -41.77 47.77 2.29
N ASP A 93 -42.07 47.27 1.08
CA ASP A 93 -43.26 46.69 0.43
C ASP A 93 -42.78 46.18 -0.96
N SER A 94 -43.44 45.15 -1.50
CA SER A 94 -43.65 44.84 -2.93
C SER A 94 -42.51 44.40 -3.92
N SER A 95 -42.76 43.23 -4.52
CA SER A 95 -42.82 42.91 -5.97
C SER A 95 -41.67 43.26 -6.95
N GLY A 96 -41.02 42.22 -7.49
CA GLY A 96 -41.13 41.83 -8.92
C GLY A 96 -40.11 42.30 -9.98
N LYS A 97 -39.55 41.30 -10.69
CA LYS A 97 -39.04 41.23 -12.09
C LYS A 97 -37.54 41.46 -12.41
N ASN A 98 -36.94 40.35 -12.85
CA ASN A 98 -36.02 40.07 -13.99
C ASN A 98 -35.02 41.12 -14.50
N THR A 99 -33.77 40.66 -14.68
CA THR A 99 -33.04 40.78 -15.98
C THR A 99 -32.14 39.56 -16.21
N ALA A 100 -32.15 39.09 -17.46
CA ALA A 100 -31.43 37.95 -18.01
C ALA A 100 -29.91 38.20 -18.19
N PHE A 101 -29.12 37.12 -18.21
CA PHE A 101 -27.87 37.08 -18.97
C PHE A 101 -27.59 35.67 -19.49
N ASP A 102 -27.25 35.61 -20.77
CA ASP A 102 -27.25 34.46 -21.68
C ASP A 102 -26.16 33.41 -21.44
N VAL A 103 -26.52 32.14 -21.69
CA VAL A 103 -25.59 31.02 -21.98
C VAL A 103 -26.04 30.40 -23.31
N PRO A 104 -25.20 30.31 -24.34
CA PRO A 104 -25.56 29.58 -25.55
C PRO A 104 -25.19 28.09 -25.42
N ASP A 105 -26.23 27.28 -25.55
CA ASP A 105 -26.19 25.85 -25.90
C ASP A 105 -25.93 25.70 -27.42
N ARG A 106 -25.13 24.71 -27.80
CA ARG A 106 -25.15 24.14 -29.15
C ARG A 106 -24.62 22.71 -29.17
N SER A 107 -25.57 21.80 -29.03
CA SER A 107 -25.54 20.45 -29.61
C SER A 107 -25.68 20.50 -31.15
N ILE A 108 -25.58 19.31 -31.79
CA ILE A 108 -25.79 18.96 -33.23
C ILE A 108 -24.45 18.80 -34.01
N ASN A 109 -24.12 17.73 -34.76
CA ASN A 109 -24.84 16.53 -35.22
C ASN A 109 -23.84 15.39 -35.54
N CYS A 110 -24.35 14.16 -35.60
CA CYS A 110 -23.76 13.03 -36.31
C CYS A 110 -24.24 13.00 -37.78
N GLY A 111 -23.38 12.56 -38.71
CA GLY A 111 -23.74 12.30 -40.10
C GLY A 111 -22.69 11.45 -40.81
N GLU A 112 -23.12 10.31 -41.34
CA GLU A 112 -22.36 9.35 -42.16
C GLU A 112 -22.10 9.89 -43.58
N ASN A 113 -20.96 9.52 -44.17
CA ASN A 113 -20.88 8.88 -45.50
C ASN A 113 -19.42 8.56 -45.88
N GLY A 114 -19.22 7.37 -46.45
CA GLY A 114 -17.92 6.83 -46.87
C GLY A 114 -17.44 7.26 -48.26
N GLY A 115 -16.26 6.75 -48.64
CA GLY A 115 -15.75 6.85 -50.01
C GLY A 115 -14.22 6.74 -50.16
N ASN A 116 -13.71 5.52 -50.08
CA ASN A 116 -12.71 4.86 -50.95
C ASN A 116 -11.62 5.68 -51.68
N MET A 117 -10.34 5.30 -51.53
CA MET A 117 -9.37 5.26 -52.63
C MET A 117 -8.12 4.41 -52.29
N SER A 118 -7.75 3.56 -53.25
CA SER A 118 -6.77 2.46 -53.25
C SER A 118 -5.39 2.86 -53.77
N CYS A 119 -4.35 2.14 -53.36
CA CYS A 119 -3.27 1.53 -54.17
C CYS A 119 -2.20 0.92 -53.23
N ASP A 120 -1.36 -0.06 -53.56
CA ASP A 120 -1.36 -1.26 -54.42
C ASP A 120 -0.05 -1.99 -54.02
N ASP A 121 -0.13 -3.32 -53.90
CA ASP A 121 0.85 -4.38 -54.23
C ASP A 121 2.37 -4.17 -54.07
N PHE A 122 3.01 -5.10 -53.35
CA PHE A 122 4.25 -5.75 -53.82
C PHE A 122 4.45 -7.12 -53.14
N ASP A 123 4.13 -8.20 -53.86
CA ASP A 123 4.56 -9.57 -53.59
C ASP A 123 6.03 -9.75 -54.02
N ASN A 124 6.82 -10.52 -53.26
CA ASN A 124 7.76 -11.46 -53.88
C ASN A 124 8.12 -12.63 -52.96
N ASP A 125 7.73 -13.82 -53.43
CA ASP A 125 8.05 -15.15 -52.96
C ASP A 125 9.43 -15.60 -53.48
N SER A 126 10.17 -16.42 -52.71
CA SER A 126 10.85 -17.62 -53.24
C SER A 126 11.73 -18.33 -52.20
N SER A 127 11.20 -19.44 -51.67
CA SER A 127 11.67 -20.81 -51.93
C SER A 127 13.09 -21.33 -51.54
N ARG A 128 13.08 -22.51 -50.87
CA ARG A 128 14.03 -23.67 -50.87
C ARG A 128 15.24 -23.58 -49.91
N ASN A 129 15.63 -24.60 -49.12
CA ASN A 129 15.64 -26.07 -49.23
C ASN A 129 15.87 -26.71 -47.82
N LEU A 130 15.08 -27.69 -47.33
CA LEU A 130 15.37 -29.15 -47.17
C LEU A 130 16.87 -29.54 -47.22
N VAL A 131 17.47 -30.34 -46.31
CA VAL A 131 17.27 -31.79 -46.08
C VAL A 131 17.90 -32.31 -44.76
N ASN A 132 17.36 -33.43 -44.26
CA ASN A 132 17.75 -34.32 -43.14
C ASN A 132 19.13 -35.02 -43.23
N VAL A 133 19.60 -35.58 -42.09
CA VAL A 133 20.14 -36.96 -41.83
C VAL A 133 20.72 -36.98 -40.40
N SER A 134 20.06 -37.56 -39.39
CA SER A 134 20.08 -38.96 -38.91
C SER A 134 21.46 -39.55 -38.58
N THR A 135 21.74 -39.81 -37.28
CA THR A 135 21.90 -41.17 -36.71
C THR A 135 22.11 -41.14 -35.19
N ASN A 136 21.25 -41.90 -34.49
CA ASN A 136 21.42 -42.41 -33.11
C ASN A 136 22.39 -43.63 -33.11
N PRO A 137 22.94 -44.04 -31.95
CA PRO A 137 22.25 -45.03 -31.08
C PRO A 137 22.30 -44.61 -29.58
N ALA A 138 21.18 -44.58 -28.86
CA ALA A 138 20.49 -45.71 -28.23
C ALA A 138 21.31 -46.43 -27.14
N VAL A 139 21.07 -46.07 -25.86
CA VAL A 139 20.82 -47.04 -24.77
C VAL A 139 19.70 -46.48 -23.88
N GLU A 140 18.49 -46.94 -24.20
CA GLU A 140 17.30 -47.10 -23.35
C GLU A 140 17.62 -48.01 -22.11
N ASN A 141 16.97 -47.99 -20.93
CA ASN A 141 15.70 -47.41 -20.52
C ASN A 141 15.45 -47.58 -18.99
N THR A 142 14.83 -46.54 -18.38
CA THR A 142 13.71 -46.50 -17.39
C THR A 142 13.81 -47.08 -15.96
N PRO A 143 12.85 -46.76 -15.04
CA PRO A 143 12.27 -45.44 -14.69
C PRO A 143 12.09 -45.27 -13.15
N LEU A 144 11.85 -44.04 -12.65
CA LEU A 144 11.01 -43.91 -11.45
C LEU A 144 10.13 -42.66 -11.48
N ALA A 145 8.87 -42.94 -11.82
CA ALA A 145 7.62 -42.29 -11.41
C ALA A 145 7.54 -40.76 -11.37
N SER A 146 6.79 -40.24 -12.34
CA SER A 146 6.00 -39.02 -12.22
C SER A 146 5.07 -39.08 -10.99
N GLY A 147 5.27 -38.18 -10.05
CA GLY A 147 4.32 -37.87 -8.99
C GLY A 147 3.74 -36.48 -9.22
N LYS A 148 2.45 -36.41 -9.57
CA LYS A 148 1.65 -35.19 -9.52
C LYS A 148 1.66 -34.67 -8.07
N PHE A 149 1.92 -33.38 -7.86
CA PHE A 149 1.56 -32.72 -6.60
C PHE A 149 1.12 -31.27 -6.87
N GLU A 150 -0.08 -31.15 -7.43
CA GLU A 150 -0.95 -30.03 -7.12
C GLU A 150 -1.75 -30.42 -5.87
N SER A 151 -1.31 -30.00 -4.69
CA SER A 151 -2.15 -29.90 -3.50
C SER A 151 -1.43 -29.14 -2.39
N GLU A 152 -2.13 -28.11 -1.88
CA GLU A 152 -2.04 -27.60 -0.51
C GLU A 152 -0.92 -26.62 -0.16
N LEU A 153 -1.07 -25.38 -0.65
CA LEU A 153 -0.69 -24.20 0.13
C LEU A 153 -1.91 -23.74 0.93
N ASN A 154 -2.11 -24.33 2.11
CA ASN A 154 -3.03 -23.85 3.14
C ASN A 154 -2.47 -24.18 4.53
N GLY A 155 -2.33 -23.16 5.39
CA GLY A 155 -2.38 -23.31 6.85
C GLY A 155 -1.05 -23.38 7.60
N ASN A 156 -0.72 -22.28 8.27
CA ASN A 156 -0.02 -22.19 9.56
C ASN A 156 1.09 -23.23 9.85
N GLN A 157 2.33 -22.88 9.53
CA GLN A 157 3.48 -23.26 10.35
C GLN A 157 4.32 -22.00 10.60
N PRO A 158 4.69 -21.69 11.86
CA PRO A 158 5.57 -20.57 12.15
C PRO A 158 6.97 -20.87 11.61
N ILE A 159 7.42 -20.02 10.69
CA ILE A 159 8.79 -20.04 10.16
C ILE A 159 9.75 -19.89 11.34
N PRO A 160 10.73 -20.80 11.54
CA PRO A 160 11.62 -20.75 12.69
C PRO A 160 12.51 -19.49 12.68
N THR A 161 12.48 -18.80 13.81
CA THR A 161 13.04 -17.47 14.04
C THR A 161 14.57 -17.49 14.19
N GLN A 162 15.29 -16.88 13.24
CA GLN A 162 16.50 -16.09 13.51
C GLN A 162 16.47 -14.81 12.66
N SER A 163 15.98 -13.72 13.26
CA SER A 163 16.21 -12.30 12.94
C SER A 163 15.86 -11.73 11.54
N CYS A 164 14.59 -11.82 11.12
CA CYS A 164 13.75 -10.68 10.70
C CYS A 164 12.38 -11.22 10.25
N PRO A 165 11.27 -10.90 10.92
CA PRO A 165 9.95 -11.36 10.51
C PRO A 165 9.51 -10.66 9.23
N THR A 166 8.79 -11.38 8.37
CA THR A 166 7.92 -10.73 7.38
C THR A 166 6.89 -9.92 8.16
N ILE A 167 6.92 -8.59 8.01
CA ILE A 167 5.98 -7.69 8.67
C ILE A 167 4.98 -7.15 7.65
N PRO A 168 3.71 -6.90 8.04
CA PRO A 168 2.75 -6.26 7.16
C PRO A 168 3.24 -4.86 6.78
N TYR A 169 3.13 -4.50 5.51
CA TYR A 169 3.38 -3.13 5.08
C TYR A 169 2.23 -2.23 5.55
N VAL A 170 2.59 -1.13 6.19
CA VAL A 170 1.65 -0.09 6.64
C VAL A 170 2.09 1.22 6.02
N GLN A 171 1.21 1.79 5.19
CA GLN A 171 1.43 3.12 4.65
C GLN A 171 1.37 4.17 5.78
N ALA A 172 2.25 5.17 5.73
CA ALA A 172 2.26 6.27 6.67
C ALA A 172 0.92 7.03 6.61
N ASN A 173 0.29 7.18 7.77
CA ASN A 173 -0.90 8.01 7.91
C ASN A 173 -0.48 9.43 8.26
N LEU A 174 -0.45 10.29 7.24
CA LEU A 174 -0.27 11.71 7.43
C LEU A 174 -1.64 12.35 7.64
N ASN A 175 -1.87 12.87 8.84
CA ASN A 175 -3.00 13.77 9.06
C ASN A 175 -2.79 14.99 8.16
N ALA A 176 -3.72 15.27 7.25
CA ALA A 176 -3.60 16.38 6.31
C ALA A 176 -3.51 17.71 7.10
N GLN A 177 -2.30 18.25 7.20
CA GLN A 177 -2.02 19.50 7.90
C GLN A 177 -1.92 20.70 6.95
N LEU A 178 -1.66 20.46 5.66
CA LEU A 178 -1.46 21.48 4.64
C LEU A 178 -2.35 21.18 3.43
N ASN A 179 -2.88 22.21 2.78
CA ASN A 179 -3.77 22.09 1.63
C ASN A 179 -3.18 22.77 0.39
N GLY A 180 -2.79 21.95 -0.59
CA GLY A 180 -2.31 22.41 -1.87
C GLY A 180 -0.84 22.82 -1.91
N ALA A 181 -0.40 23.18 -3.12
CA ALA A 181 1.01 23.41 -3.42
C ALA A 181 1.56 24.72 -2.88
N ASP A 182 0.72 25.74 -2.69
CA ASP A 182 1.16 27.03 -2.18
C ASP A 182 1.52 26.92 -0.70
N GLU A 183 0.62 26.39 0.13
CA GLU A 183 0.86 26.15 1.56
C GLU A 183 2.05 25.23 1.82
N LEU A 184 2.22 24.18 1.00
CA LEU A 184 3.35 23.27 1.10
C LEU A 184 4.70 23.99 0.90
N THR A 185 4.75 24.98 0.01
CA THR A 185 6.01 25.68 -0.34
C THR A 185 6.30 26.91 0.52
N LEU A 186 5.40 27.28 1.44
CA LEU A 186 5.62 28.42 2.33
C LEU A 186 6.76 28.12 3.31
N GLU A 187 7.69 29.07 3.47
CA GLU A 187 8.81 28.94 4.41
C GLU A 187 8.35 28.77 5.86
N ALA A 188 7.23 29.40 6.23
CA ALA A 188 6.63 29.26 7.56
C ALA A 188 6.24 27.81 7.89
N ASN A 189 5.92 27.01 6.87
CA ASN A 189 5.46 25.62 7.03
C ASN A 189 6.60 24.59 6.91
N ILE A 190 7.86 25.03 6.77
CA ILE A 190 8.99 24.12 6.57
C ILE A 190 9.11 23.06 7.69
N GLN A 191 8.79 23.45 8.93
CA GLN A 191 8.86 22.55 10.07
C GLN A 191 7.77 21.46 10.02
N VAL A 192 6.55 21.84 9.62
CA VAL A 192 5.44 20.91 9.39
C VAL A 192 5.82 19.91 8.30
N VAL A 193 6.40 20.38 7.19
CA VAL A 193 6.84 19.50 6.10
C VAL A 193 7.95 18.55 6.55
N ARG A 194 8.89 19.00 7.38
CA ARG A 194 9.93 18.13 7.97
C ARG A 194 9.33 17.04 8.87
N GLU A 195 8.35 17.39 9.69
CA GLU A 195 7.63 16.43 10.54
C GLU A 195 6.85 15.41 9.71
N MET A 196 6.21 15.85 8.63
CA MET A 196 5.56 14.94 7.67
C MET A 196 6.57 13.98 7.04
N ILE A 197 7.71 14.48 6.56
CA ILE A 197 8.79 13.66 5.99
C ILE A 197 9.27 12.62 7.01
N GLN A 198 9.56 13.07 8.24
CA GLN A 198 10.04 12.18 9.29
C GLN A 198 9.01 11.11 9.63
N THR A 199 7.73 11.47 9.74
CA THR A 199 6.64 10.52 9.99
C THR A 199 6.54 9.44 8.91
N VAL A 200 6.71 9.82 7.63
CA VAL A 200 6.75 8.84 6.53
C VAL A 200 7.97 7.94 6.64
N ILE A 201 9.15 8.48 6.91
CA ILE A 201 10.38 7.69 7.05
C ILE A 201 10.28 6.72 8.24
N ASP A 202 9.73 7.15 9.36
CA ASP A 202 9.62 6.31 10.57
C ASP A 202 8.71 5.09 10.35
N ALA A 203 7.65 5.27 9.57
CA ALA A 203 6.71 4.21 9.22
C ALA A 203 7.16 3.36 8.02
N GLU A 204 7.71 3.99 6.97
CA GLU A 204 7.91 3.36 5.66
C GLU A 204 9.38 3.19 5.26
N ALA A 205 10.38 3.49 6.10
CA ALA A 205 11.76 3.18 5.75
C ALA A 205 12.04 1.65 5.74
N PRO A 206 12.83 1.14 4.78
CA PRO A 206 13.46 1.87 3.67
C PRO A 206 12.46 2.33 2.59
N ILE A 207 12.50 3.60 2.16
CA ILE A 207 11.54 4.16 1.20
C ILE A 207 12.22 4.91 0.05
N TYR A 208 11.72 4.72 -1.17
CA TYR A 208 12.20 5.48 -2.34
C TYR A 208 11.82 6.95 -2.28
N GLU A 209 12.71 7.83 -2.75
CA GLU A 209 12.44 9.27 -2.84
C GLU A 209 11.13 9.59 -3.58
N GLN A 210 10.86 8.87 -4.66
CA GLN A 210 9.64 9.04 -5.46
C GLN A 210 8.38 8.67 -4.67
N LEU A 211 8.44 7.59 -3.89
CA LEU A 211 7.32 7.16 -3.06
C LEU A 211 7.12 8.12 -1.87
N LEU A 212 8.21 8.51 -1.19
CA LEU A 212 8.19 9.51 -0.12
C LEU A 212 7.55 10.82 -0.58
N THR A 213 8.00 11.34 -1.72
CA THR A 213 7.44 12.55 -2.34
C THR A 213 5.96 12.36 -2.65
N ARG A 214 5.58 11.22 -3.22
CA ARG A 214 4.17 10.90 -3.50
C ARG A 214 3.32 10.88 -2.22
N ARG A 215 3.81 10.34 -1.09
CA ARG A 215 3.07 10.33 0.18
C ARG A 215 2.79 11.74 0.69
N ILE A 216 3.81 12.61 0.64
CA ILE A 216 3.68 14.01 1.07
C ILE A 216 2.65 14.74 0.19
N LEU A 217 2.77 14.61 -1.13
CA LEU A 217 1.85 15.26 -2.06
C LEU A 217 0.40 14.78 -1.89
N GLN A 218 0.19 13.48 -1.73
CA GLN A 218 -1.12 12.90 -1.49
C GLN A 218 -1.76 13.45 -0.21
N SER A 219 -0.99 13.58 0.87
CA SER A 219 -1.48 14.15 2.13
C SER A 219 -1.83 15.64 2.02
N CYS A 220 -1.22 16.36 1.07
CA CYS A 220 -1.53 17.76 0.80
C CYS A 220 -2.65 17.95 -0.25
N GLY A 221 -3.27 16.88 -0.75
CA GLY A 221 -4.26 16.95 -1.83
C GLY A 221 -3.68 17.31 -3.21
N ILE A 222 -2.36 17.17 -3.40
CA ILE A 222 -1.67 17.48 -4.65
C ILE A 222 -1.55 16.21 -5.49
N SER A 223 -2.17 16.21 -6.68
CA SER A 223 -2.12 15.05 -7.58
C SER A 223 -0.85 14.99 -8.41
N ARG A 224 -0.30 16.13 -8.81
CA ARG A 224 0.94 16.25 -9.61
C ARG A 224 1.81 17.37 -9.06
N ALA A 225 3.07 17.05 -8.78
CA ALA A 225 4.05 18.06 -8.40
C ALA A 225 4.74 18.66 -9.63
N GLY A 226 4.62 19.98 -9.79
CA GLY A 226 5.42 20.76 -10.73
C GLY A 226 6.85 21.00 -10.21
N ALA A 227 7.72 21.54 -11.08
CA ALA A 227 9.14 21.76 -10.78
C ALA A 227 9.38 22.57 -9.48
N ARG A 228 8.52 23.57 -9.19
CA ARG A 228 8.60 24.36 -7.96
C ARG A 228 8.52 23.50 -6.70
N VAL A 229 7.52 22.61 -6.63
CA VAL A 229 7.30 21.74 -5.47
C VAL A 229 8.40 20.68 -5.37
N GLN A 230 8.82 20.11 -6.51
CA GLN A 230 9.91 19.14 -6.56
C GLN A 230 11.22 19.73 -6.02
N ASN A 231 11.60 20.93 -6.48
CA ASN A 231 12.80 21.61 -6.04
C ASN A 231 12.74 21.99 -4.55
N TYR A 232 11.57 22.40 -4.07
CA TYR A 232 11.35 22.71 -2.66
C TYR A 232 11.56 21.47 -1.78
N LEU A 233 10.91 20.35 -2.09
CA LEU A 233 11.06 19.10 -1.34
C LEU A 233 12.50 18.56 -1.42
N ALA A 234 13.13 18.60 -2.60
CA ALA A 234 14.53 18.23 -2.77
C ALA A 234 15.48 19.06 -1.88
N GLY A 235 15.21 20.37 -1.76
CA GLY A 235 15.94 21.26 -0.84
C GLY A 235 15.76 20.85 0.62
N ILE A 236 14.54 20.48 1.03
CA ILE A 236 14.28 19.99 2.39
C ILE A 236 15.01 18.67 2.65
N TYR A 237 14.91 17.69 1.73
CA TYR A 237 15.60 16.40 1.86
C TYR A 237 17.11 16.58 2.04
N ALA A 238 17.72 17.49 1.27
CA ALA A 238 19.13 17.81 1.40
C ALA A 238 19.47 18.45 2.76
N SER A 239 18.56 19.25 3.33
CA SER A 239 18.77 19.90 4.62
C SER A 239 18.63 18.97 5.84
N MET A 240 17.85 17.89 5.74
CA MET A 240 17.48 17.02 6.87
C MET A 240 18.56 15.99 7.27
N ARG A 241 19.71 15.92 6.57
CA ARG A 241 20.79 14.95 6.84
C ARG A 241 20.28 13.50 6.99
N LEU A 242 19.37 13.12 6.11
CA LEU A 242 18.75 11.79 6.11
C LEU A 242 19.78 10.72 5.71
N MET A 243 19.67 9.53 6.30
CA MET A 243 20.45 8.37 5.87
C MET A 243 19.95 7.89 4.51
N THR A 244 20.87 7.75 3.54
CA THR A 244 20.51 7.42 2.15
C THR A 244 21.38 6.33 1.56
N SER A 245 20.78 5.48 0.72
CA SER A 245 21.52 4.59 -0.18
C SER A 245 20.97 4.70 -1.60
N PHE A 246 21.62 4.02 -2.55
CA PHE A 246 21.17 3.93 -3.94
C PHE A 246 21.03 2.47 -4.34
N ASP A 247 19.96 2.16 -5.06
CA ASP A 247 19.73 0.85 -5.67
C ASP A 247 19.17 1.01 -7.10
N SER A 248 18.66 -0.06 -7.71
CA SER A 248 18.13 0.00 -9.09
C SER A 248 16.89 0.89 -9.27
N GLY A 249 16.11 1.10 -8.20
CA GLY A 249 14.95 2.00 -8.17
C GLY A 249 15.31 3.45 -7.83
N GLY A 250 16.59 3.73 -7.56
CA GLY A 250 17.11 5.08 -7.33
C GLY A 250 17.47 5.34 -5.87
N LYS A 251 17.22 6.57 -5.40
CA LYS A 251 17.60 7.01 -4.07
C LYS A 251 16.62 6.50 -3.02
N LEU A 252 17.17 5.88 -1.98
CA LEU A 252 16.44 5.24 -0.90
C LEU A 252 16.75 5.94 0.43
N TYR A 253 15.73 6.25 1.21
CA TYR A 253 15.82 6.85 2.53
C TYR A 253 15.62 5.80 3.61
N TRP A 254 16.44 5.88 4.65
CA TRP A 254 16.46 4.97 5.78
C TRP A 254 16.17 5.72 7.07
N ARG A 255 15.65 5.01 8.07
CA ARG A 255 15.68 5.53 9.44
C ARG A 255 17.13 5.53 9.97
N GLN A 256 17.40 6.40 10.93
CA GLN A 256 18.73 6.52 11.53
C GLN A 256 19.16 5.30 12.34
N ASP A 257 18.21 4.48 12.78
CA ASP A 257 18.44 3.21 13.49
C ASP A 257 18.67 2.03 12.55
N GLN A 258 18.49 2.21 11.24
CA GLN A 258 18.63 1.16 10.24
C GLN A 258 19.99 1.24 9.54
N THR A 259 20.67 0.10 9.48
CA THR A 259 21.92 -0.04 8.72
C THR A 259 21.63 -0.80 7.41
N PRO A 260 21.88 -0.20 6.22
CA PRO A 260 21.57 -0.84 4.94
C PRO A 260 22.19 -2.23 4.75
N SER A 261 23.42 -2.45 5.22
CA SER A 261 24.12 -3.74 5.11
C SER A 261 23.54 -4.83 6.01
N GLU A 262 22.89 -4.45 7.11
CA GLU A 262 22.34 -5.37 8.14
C GLU A 262 20.83 -5.52 8.04
N TYR A 263 20.17 -4.71 7.21
CA TYR A 263 18.73 -4.79 7.03
C TYR A 263 18.31 -6.15 6.44
N ARG A 264 17.50 -6.91 7.17
CA ARG A 264 17.02 -8.25 6.78
C ARG A 264 15.50 -8.36 6.66
N CYS A 265 14.77 -7.28 6.90
CA CYS A 265 13.33 -7.33 7.03
C CYS A 265 12.62 -7.27 5.67
N ILE A 266 11.47 -7.95 5.59
CA ILE A 266 10.62 -8.05 4.40
C ILE A 266 9.27 -7.46 4.77
N ARG A 267 8.82 -6.43 4.03
CA ARG A 267 7.51 -5.84 4.26
C ARG A 267 6.56 -6.34 3.19
N ALA A 268 5.68 -7.26 3.55
CA ALA A 268 4.79 -7.89 2.59
C ALA A 268 3.41 -8.08 3.20
N GLY A 269 2.39 -8.03 2.35
CA GLY A 269 1.02 -7.94 2.81
C GLY A 269 0.69 -6.60 3.48
N GLY A 270 -0.49 -6.51 4.08
CA GLY A 270 -1.07 -5.26 4.57
C GLY A 270 -2.33 -4.86 3.79
N ASP A 271 -2.99 -3.81 4.26
CA ASP A 271 -4.22 -3.31 3.63
C ASP A 271 -3.96 -2.70 2.24
N GLU A 272 -2.78 -2.09 2.06
CA GLU A 272 -2.36 -1.45 0.81
C GLU A 272 -1.32 -2.29 0.07
N ARG A 273 -1.56 -2.48 -1.23
CA ARG A 273 -0.63 -3.24 -2.09
C ARG A 273 0.38 -2.31 -2.72
N ARG A 274 1.67 -2.59 -2.50
CA ARG A 274 2.76 -1.92 -3.21
C ARG A 274 2.92 -2.48 -4.62
N GLU A 275 3.19 -1.59 -5.57
CA GLU A 275 3.69 -1.97 -6.89
C GLU A 275 5.13 -2.46 -6.76
N ILE A 276 5.61 -3.26 -7.71
CA ILE A 276 6.96 -3.83 -7.60
C ILE A 276 8.02 -2.74 -7.57
N GLU A 277 7.85 -1.66 -8.32
CA GLU A 277 8.70 -0.45 -8.38
C GLU A 277 8.86 0.23 -7.01
N GLN A 278 7.87 0.08 -6.14
CA GLN A 278 7.85 0.69 -4.81
C GLN A 278 8.57 -0.16 -3.77
N ILE A 279 8.94 -1.41 -4.11
CA ILE A 279 9.65 -2.32 -3.22
C ILE A 279 11.17 -2.12 -3.41
N PRO A 280 11.90 -1.79 -2.33
CA PRO A 280 13.36 -1.67 -2.36
C PRO A 280 14.06 -2.98 -2.71
N ASP A 281 15.21 -2.89 -3.39
CA ASP A 281 15.97 -4.08 -3.78
C ASP A 281 16.41 -4.92 -2.57
N CYS A 282 16.71 -4.26 -1.43
CA CYS A 282 17.07 -4.96 -0.20
C CYS A 282 15.95 -5.88 0.30
N GLU A 283 14.67 -5.50 0.16
CA GLU A 283 13.54 -6.34 0.54
C GLU A 283 13.36 -7.52 -0.42
N LEU A 284 13.56 -7.30 -1.73
CA LEU A 284 13.53 -8.37 -2.75
C LEU A 284 14.62 -9.41 -2.47
N GLU A 285 15.83 -8.94 -2.19
CA GLU A 285 16.98 -9.79 -1.91
C GLU A 285 16.79 -10.57 -0.60
N ASN A 286 16.25 -9.93 0.44
CA ASN A 286 15.92 -10.58 1.70
C ASN A 286 14.86 -11.67 1.49
N ALA A 287 13.84 -11.43 0.67
CA ALA A 287 12.83 -12.43 0.33
C ALA A 287 13.43 -13.65 -0.36
N ILE A 288 14.32 -13.44 -1.34
CA ILE A 288 15.01 -14.53 -2.04
C ILE A 288 15.89 -15.34 -1.07
N VAL A 289 16.69 -14.67 -0.25
CA VAL A 289 17.57 -15.34 0.72
C VAL A 289 16.76 -16.11 1.74
N ALA A 290 15.64 -15.56 2.23
CA ALA A 290 14.75 -16.25 3.17
C ALA A 290 14.20 -17.56 2.58
N ILE A 291 13.76 -17.54 1.32
CA ILE A 291 13.26 -18.74 0.62
C ILE A 291 14.36 -19.80 0.48
N LEU A 292 15.54 -19.40 -0.01
CA LEU A 292 16.69 -20.31 -0.18
C LEU A 292 17.30 -20.79 1.14
N THR A 293 16.97 -20.14 2.27
CA THR A 293 17.37 -20.62 3.60
C THR A 293 16.47 -21.77 4.05
N LEU A 294 15.18 -21.72 3.68
CA LEU A 294 14.21 -22.76 4.01
C LEU A 294 14.33 -23.96 3.06
N GLU A 295 14.57 -23.69 1.79
CA GLU A 295 14.67 -24.69 0.73
C GLU A 295 16.12 -24.79 0.26
N VAL A 296 16.71 -25.98 0.37
CA VAL A 296 18.16 -26.22 0.11
C VAL A 296 18.60 -25.81 -1.32
N GLY A 297 17.65 -25.71 -2.26
CA GLY A 297 17.82 -25.08 -3.55
C GLY A 297 16.55 -25.14 -4.41
N LEU A 298 16.35 -24.15 -5.29
CA LEU A 298 15.24 -24.11 -6.24
C LEU A 298 15.68 -23.69 -7.64
N PRO A 299 15.03 -24.20 -8.71
CA PRO A 299 15.15 -23.62 -10.04
C PRO A 299 14.85 -22.12 -10.05
N ARG A 300 15.55 -21.35 -10.89
CA ARG A 300 15.38 -19.89 -11.01
C ARG A 300 13.92 -19.45 -11.18
N ASP A 301 13.16 -20.13 -12.03
CA ASP A 301 11.77 -19.78 -12.33
C ASP A 301 10.83 -20.04 -11.14
N ASP A 302 11.08 -21.11 -10.40
CA ASP A 302 10.32 -21.43 -9.20
C ASP A 302 10.67 -20.48 -8.06
N LEU A 303 11.94 -20.11 -7.92
CA LEU A 303 12.38 -19.09 -6.97
C LEU A 303 11.70 -17.75 -7.25
N ILE A 304 11.57 -17.34 -8.52
CA ILE A 304 10.83 -16.13 -8.89
C ILE A 304 9.35 -16.25 -8.50
N ARG A 305 8.73 -17.40 -8.78
CA ARG A 305 7.31 -17.66 -8.46
C ARG A 305 7.04 -17.61 -6.95
N VAL A 306 7.87 -18.27 -6.15
CA VAL A 306 7.72 -18.30 -4.68
C VAL A 306 8.01 -16.92 -4.09
N SER A 307 9.04 -16.22 -4.57
CA SER A 307 9.37 -14.85 -4.14
C SER A 307 8.23 -13.86 -4.42
N SER A 308 7.61 -13.95 -5.61
CA SER A 308 6.43 -13.16 -5.98
C SER A 308 5.28 -13.36 -4.99
N LYS A 309 4.99 -14.61 -4.62
CA LYS A 309 3.92 -14.93 -3.68
C LYS A 309 4.23 -14.40 -2.27
N LEU A 310 5.47 -14.56 -1.81
CA LEU A 310 5.92 -14.06 -0.50
C LEU A 310 5.76 -12.55 -0.37
N LEU A 311 6.03 -11.79 -1.44
CA LEU A 311 5.86 -10.34 -1.50
C LEU A 311 4.38 -9.88 -1.65
N GLY A 312 3.45 -10.82 -1.81
CA GLY A 312 2.01 -10.54 -1.90
C GLY A 312 1.47 -10.31 -3.32
N PHE A 313 2.24 -10.65 -4.36
CA PHE A 313 1.78 -10.55 -5.75
C PHE A 313 1.04 -11.81 -6.19
N SER A 314 -0.19 -11.64 -6.68
CA SER A 314 -1.04 -12.74 -7.17
C SER A 314 -0.75 -13.13 -8.62
N ARG A 315 -0.14 -12.24 -9.42
CA ARG A 315 0.14 -12.46 -10.86
C ARG A 315 1.60 -12.17 -11.15
N LEU A 316 2.21 -13.03 -11.97
CA LEU A 316 3.55 -12.83 -12.51
C LEU A 316 3.46 -11.98 -13.77
N GLY A 317 3.91 -10.72 -13.69
CA GLY A 317 4.08 -9.83 -14.84
C GLY A 317 5.55 -9.74 -15.27
N ALA A 318 5.81 -9.32 -16.51
CA ALA A 318 7.17 -9.23 -17.05
C ALA A 318 8.10 -8.35 -16.21
N ASN A 319 7.60 -7.21 -15.71
CA ASN A 319 8.37 -6.31 -14.85
C ASN A 319 8.73 -6.97 -13.50
N LEU A 320 7.76 -7.64 -12.87
CA LEU A 320 7.98 -8.38 -11.62
C LEU A 320 9.02 -9.49 -11.78
N THR A 321 8.86 -10.33 -12.81
CA THR A 321 9.83 -11.39 -13.15
C THR A 321 11.21 -10.82 -13.43
N GLY A 322 11.29 -9.72 -14.18
CA GLY A 322 12.54 -9.01 -14.47
C GLY A 322 13.24 -8.53 -13.21
N ARG A 323 12.56 -7.77 -12.34
CA ARG A 323 13.16 -7.23 -11.11
C ARG A 323 13.61 -8.31 -10.14
N ILE A 324 12.83 -9.37 -9.95
CA ILE A 324 13.25 -10.50 -9.10
C ILE A 324 14.43 -11.24 -9.74
N GLY A 325 14.40 -11.45 -11.06
CA GLY A 325 15.52 -12.04 -11.80
C GLY A 325 16.82 -11.23 -11.67
N ASP A 326 16.74 -9.91 -11.73
CA ASP A 326 17.88 -9.02 -11.56
C ASP A 326 18.41 -9.07 -10.12
N ALA A 327 17.52 -9.16 -9.13
CA ALA A 327 17.89 -9.34 -7.72
C ALA A 327 18.65 -10.66 -7.49
N ILE A 328 18.22 -11.77 -8.12
CA ILE A 328 18.94 -13.05 -8.12
C ILE A 328 20.34 -12.86 -8.70
N THR A 329 20.46 -12.21 -9.86
CA THR A 329 21.76 -11.95 -10.50
C THR A 329 22.68 -11.09 -9.62
N ARG A 330 22.15 -10.07 -8.93
CA ARG A 330 22.92 -9.24 -7.97
C ARG A 330 23.36 -10.01 -6.73
N LEU A 331 22.55 -10.95 -6.24
CA LEU A 331 22.94 -11.83 -5.15
C LEU A 331 24.05 -12.79 -5.56
N ALA A 332 23.96 -13.35 -6.77
CA ALA A 332 24.98 -14.23 -7.33
C ALA A 332 26.31 -13.50 -7.54
N GLY A 333 26.25 -12.28 -8.10
CA GLY A 333 27.44 -11.43 -8.31
C GLY A 333 28.13 -11.01 -7.00
N ARG A 334 27.41 -10.96 -5.87
CA ARG A 334 27.98 -10.70 -4.53
C ARG A 334 28.39 -11.98 -3.80
N GLY A 335 28.26 -13.16 -4.42
CA GLY A 335 28.59 -14.45 -3.81
C GLY A 335 27.69 -14.84 -2.65
N LYS A 336 26.46 -14.31 -2.55
CA LYS A 336 25.49 -14.71 -1.52
C LYS A 336 24.69 -15.94 -1.90
N ILE A 337 24.52 -16.17 -3.20
CA ILE A 337 23.87 -17.36 -3.76
C ILE A 337 24.77 -17.93 -4.84
N ARG A 338 24.69 -19.24 -5.03
CA ARG A 338 25.30 -19.96 -6.15
C ARG A 338 24.20 -20.39 -7.12
N ILE A 339 24.51 -20.31 -8.42
CA ILE A 339 23.66 -20.81 -9.50
C ILE A 339 24.39 -22.00 -10.12
N ASP A 340 23.75 -23.16 -10.14
CA ASP A 340 24.30 -24.36 -10.76
C ASP A 340 24.16 -24.35 -12.29
N GLU A 341 24.80 -25.32 -12.96
CA GLU A 341 24.76 -25.45 -14.42
C GLU A 341 23.35 -25.75 -14.97
N ASN A 342 22.44 -26.24 -14.13
CA ASN A 342 21.06 -26.56 -14.46
C ASN A 342 20.09 -25.39 -14.16
N GLY A 343 20.59 -24.25 -13.68
CA GLY A 343 19.79 -23.07 -13.32
C GLY A 343 19.15 -23.12 -11.93
N GLY A 344 19.51 -24.09 -11.10
CA GLY A 344 19.20 -24.17 -9.67
C GLY A 344 19.96 -23.11 -8.87
N CYS A 345 19.24 -22.40 -8.02
CA CYS A 345 19.75 -21.38 -7.12
C CYS A 345 19.79 -21.94 -5.70
N ALA A 346 20.90 -21.77 -5.00
CA ALA A 346 21.09 -22.15 -3.60
C ALA A 346 21.91 -21.10 -2.86
N ILE A 347 21.89 -21.11 -1.52
CA ILE A 347 22.81 -20.28 -0.73
C ILE A 347 24.25 -20.74 -1.00
N ALA A 348 25.16 -19.76 -1.07
CA ALA A 348 26.58 -19.97 -1.38
C ALA A 348 27.34 -20.58 -0.21
#